data_AF-A0A438HJU9-F1
#
_entry.id   AF-A0A438HJU9-F1
#
_cell.length_a   1.000
_cell.length_b   1.000
_cell.length_c   1.000
_cell.angle_alpha   90.00
_cell.angle_beta   90.00
_cell.angle_gamma   90.00
#
_symmetry.space_group_name_H-M   'P 1'
#
loop_
_entity.id
_entity.type
_entity.pdbx_description
1 polymer ?
#
loop_
_entity_poly.entity_id
_entity_poly.type
_entity_poly.pdbx_seq_one_letter_code
_entity_poly.pdbx_strand_id
1 'polypeptide(L)'
;MSRLFSSLQRRTFSPSQLRSGVGGSSRAYNVITPSEQASVLQDDIAKIRRDFLAAKENFVQIPDALKGIPKMNPRGIYVNKNLRMDNIQVCGFDYDYTLAHYSTNLQTLIYDLAKEHMVNELRYPQCCLEFKYDPTFPIRGLYYDKLKGCLLKLDFFGSIEPDGCYFGRRKVLEGETE
;
A
#
# COMPACT_ATOMS: atom_id res chain seq x y z
N MET A 1 38.32 -12.62 43.64
CA MET A 1 37.97 -11.18 43.68
C MET A 1 36.88 -10.95 42.66
N SER A 2 35.63 -11.17 43.07
CA SER A 2 34.63 -10.14 43.47
C SER A 2 33.80 -9.67 42.28
N ARG A 3 32.55 -10.14 42.30
CA ARG A 3 31.40 -9.84 41.42
C ARG A 3 31.05 -8.35 41.44
N LEU A 4 30.52 -7.83 40.34
CA LEU A 4 29.57 -6.72 40.37
C LEU A 4 28.48 -6.94 39.31
N PHE A 5 27.32 -7.42 39.77
CA PHE A 5 26.02 -7.21 39.17
C PHE A 5 25.51 -5.82 39.59
N SER A 6 24.89 -5.06 38.68
CA SER A 6 23.94 -3.99 39.00
C SER A 6 22.78 -4.09 38.00
N SER A 7 21.64 -4.68 38.36
CA SER A 7 20.48 -4.04 39.01
C SER A 7 19.97 -2.80 38.26
N LEU A 8 19.17 -3.02 37.22
CA LEU A 8 18.26 -2.02 36.67
C LEU A 8 16.97 -2.05 37.48
N GLN A 9 16.82 -1.07 38.37
CA GLN A 9 15.64 -0.85 39.21
C GLN A 9 14.40 -0.56 38.36
N ARG A 10 13.39 -1.41 38.52
CA ARG A 10 12.00 -1.17 38.13
C ARG A 10 11.47 0.02 38.93
N ARG A 11 11.13 1.14 38.27
CA ARG A 11 10.39 2.23 38.90
C ARG A 11 8.92 1.83 39.06
N THR A 12 8.49 1.63 40.29
CA THR A 12 7.09 1.56 40.69
C THR A 12 6.56 3.00 40.82
N PHE A 13 5.51 3.34 40.08
CA PHE A 13 4.79 4.60 40.25
C PHE A 13 3.73 4.42 41.34
N SER A 14 3.74 5.29 42.36
CA SER A 14 2.68 5.39 43.36
C SER A 14 1.54 6.27 42.83
N PRO A 15 0.26 5.95 43.11
CA PRO A 15 -0.85 6.81 42.76
C PRO A 15 -1.30 7.59 44.00
N SER A 16 -1.03 8.90 44.03
CA SER A 16 -1.83 9.80 44.87
C SER A 16 -1.89 11.23 44.31
N GLN A 17 -3.12 11.73 44.30
CA GLN A 17 -3.57 13.12 44.10
C GLN A 17 -3.77 13.59 42.64
N LEU A 18 -4.92 13.22 42.05
CA LEU A 18 -5.55 14.04 41.02
C LEU A 18 -6.77 14.77 41.61
N ARG A 19 -6.64 16.10 41.66
CA ARG A 19 -7.65 17.08 42.03
C ARG A 19 -8.76 17.09 40.97
N SER A 20 -10.01 17.27 41.40
CA SER A 20 -11.23 17.20 40.59
C SER A 20 -11.22 18.12 39.36
N GLY A 21 -11.44 17.55 38.18
CA GLY A 21 -11.76 18.25 36.94
C GLY A 21 -12.97 17.58 36.28
N VAL A 22 -14.03 18.36 36.09
CA VAL A 22 -15.36 17.97 35.64
C VAL A 22 -15.37 17.63 34.14
N GLY A 23 -16.01 16.53 33.75
CA GLY A 23 -16.32 16.23 32.34
C GLY A 23 -16.29 14.74 31.94
N GLY A 24 -16.94 13.85 32.70
CA GLY A 24 -17.07 12.44 32.33
C GLY A 24 -18.31 12.19 31.48
N SER A 25 -18.15 12.01 30.17
CA SER A 25 -19.16 11.30 29.36
C SER A 25 -19.02 9.82 29.67
N SER A 26 -19.89 9.28 30.53
CA SER A 26 -19.97 7.86 30.85
C SER A 26 -20.23 7.05 29.57
N ARG A 27 -19.18 6.48 28.97
CA ARG A 27 -19.33 5.39 28.01
C ARG A 27 -19.71 4.15 28.80
N ALA A 28 -21.02 3.89 28.90
CA ALA A 28 -21.53 2.60 29.30
C ALA A 28 -21.05 1.57 28.25
N TYR A 29 -20.20 0.63 28.67
CA TYR A 29 -19.92 -0.56 27.87
C TYR A 29 -21.08 -1.52 28.09
N ASN A 30 -22.03 -1.54 27.16
CA ASN A 30 -22.99 -2.64 27.09
C ASN A 30 -22.18 -3.93 26.87
N VAL A 31 -22.24 -4.85 27.82
CA VAL A 31 -21.69 -6.21 27.65
C VAL A 31 -22.64 -6.93 26.70
N ILE A 32 -22.36 -6.82 25.40
CA ILE A 32 -23.06 -7.56 24.36
C ILE A 32 -22.68 -9.04 24.52
N THR A 33 -23.65 -9.94 24.37
CA THR A 33 -23.37 -11.37 24.45
C THR A 33 -22.59 -11.84 23.21
N PRO A 34 -21.72 -12.87 23.31
CA PRO A 34 -20.91 -13.33 22.17
C PRO A 34 -21.73 -13.67 20.90
N SER A 35 -22.98 -14.10 21.07
CA SER A 35 -23.92 -14.37 19.97
C SER A 35 -24.45 -13.11 19.30
N GLU A 36 -24.75 -12.05 20.07
CA GLU A 36 -25.21 -10.76 19.54
C GLU A 36 -24.07 -9.99 18.87
N GLN A 37 -22.84 -10.12 19.38
CA GLN A 37 -21.66 -9.55 18.70
C GLN A 37 -21.38 -10.24 17.38
N ALA A 38 -21.56 -11.56 17.29
CA ALA A 38 -21.42 -12.29 16.04
C ALA A 38 -22.47 -11.88 15.01
N SER A 39 -23.74 -11.72 15.39
CA SER A 39 -24.80 -11.28 14.47
C SER A 39 -24.60 -9.85 14.00
N VAL A 40 -24.23 -8.92 14.89
CA VAL A 40 -23.96 -7.51 14.54
C VAL A 40 -22.75 -7.39 13.61
N LEU A 41 -21.66 -8.13 13.87
CA LEU A 41 -20.51 -8.16 12.94
C LEU A 41 -20.90 -8.72 11.57
N GLN A 42 -21.79 -9.72 11.54
CA GLN A 42 -22.22 -10.35 10.29
C GLN A 42 -23.11 -9.42 9.47
N ASP A 43 -23.96 -8.62 10.13
CA ASP A 43 -24.76 -7.57 9.51
C ASP A 43 -23.90 -6.41 8.98
N ASP A 44 -22.88 -6.00 9.73
CA ASP A 44 -21.91 -4.98 9.30
C ASP A 44 -21.10 -5.44 8.08
N ILE A 45 -20.63 -6.69 8.08
CA ILE A 45 -19.95 -7.29 6.92
C ILE A 45 -20.88 -7.35 5.71
N ALA A 46 -22.15 -7.76 5.90
CA ALA A 46 -23.12 -7.82 4.83
C ALA A 46 -23.43 -6.43 4.24
N LYS A 47 -23.48 -5.40 5.09
CA LYS A 47 -23.64 -4.01 4.67
C LYS A 47 -22.44 -3.53 3.86
N ILE A 48 -21.21 -3.73 4.36
CA ILE A 48 -19.97 -3.35 3.65
C ILE A 48 -19.90 -4.04 2.28
N ARG A 49 -20.27 -5.32 2.20
CA ARG A 49 -20.31 -6.06 0.93
C ARG A 49 -21.32 -5.45 -0.05
N ARG A 50 -22.53 -5.10 0.40
CA ARG A 50 -23.53 -4.43 -0.44
C ARG A 50 -23.02 -3.10 -0.96
N ASP A 51 -22.45 -2.28 -0.10
CA ASP A 51 -21.92 -0.96 -0.47
C ASP A 51 -20.75 -1.10 -1.48
N PHE A 52 -19.87 -2.09 -1.27
CA PHE A 52 -18.78 -2.41 -2.19
C PHE A 52 -19.28 -2.84 -3.58
N LEU A 53 -20.27 -3.73 -3.64
CA LEU A 53 -20.84 -4.19 -4.91
C LEU A 53 -21.52 -3.05 -5.67
N ALA A 54 -22.30 -2.23 -4.97
CA ALA A 54 -22.92 -1.05 -5.55
C ALA A 54 -21.87 -0.05 -6.08
N ALA A 55 -20.77 0.16 -5.35
CA ALA A 55 -19.67 1.00 -5.83
C ALA A 55 -18.98 0.41 -7.08
N LYS A 56 -18.79 -0.91 -7.12
CA LYS A 56 -18.18 -1.63 -8.26
C LYS A 56 -19.03 -1.49 -9.52
N GLU A 57 -20.34 -1.68 -9.42
CA GLU A 57 -21.26 -1.50 -10.56
C GLU A 57 -21.24 -0.06 -11.09
N ASN A 58 -21.26 0.92 -10.19
CA ASN A 58 -21.20 2.33 -10.56
C ASN A 58 -19.86 2.74 -11.19
N PHE A 59 -18.76 2.09 -10.83
CA PHE A 59 -17.43 2.38 -11.39
C PHE A 59 -17.33 2.04 -12.89
N VAL A 60 -18.03 0.99 -13.34
CA VAL A 60 -18.09 0.66 -14.77
C VAL A 60 -18.77 1.78 -15.57
N GLN A 61 -19.66 2.53 -14.92
CA GLN A 61 -20.43 3.65 -15.49
C GLN A 61 -19.77 5.01 -15.23
N ILE A 62 -18.44 5.07 -15.03
CA ILE A 62 -17.74 6.33 -14.84
C ILE A 62 -18.09 7.30 -16.00
N PRO A 63 -18.61 8.50 -15.69
CA PRO A 63 -18.97 9.48 -16.72
C PRO A 63 -17.77 9.83 -17.61
N ASP A 64 -18.00 9.96 -18.92
CA ASP A 64 -16.99 10.43 -19.88
C ASP A 64 -16.38 11.80 -19.49
N ALA A 65 -17.07 12.57 -18.65
CA ALA A 65 -16.55 13.79 -18.05
C ALA A 65 -15.23 13.60 -17.26
N LEU A 66 -15.01 12.43 -16.65
CA LEU A 66 -13.74 12.11 -15.98
C LEU A 66 -12.57 11.95 -16.97
N LYS A 67 -12.84 11.56 -18.23
CA LYS A 67 -11.82 11.51 -19.30
C LYS A 67 -11.36 12.90 -19.74
N GLY A 68 -12.20 13.92 -19.53
CA GLY A 68 -11.91 15.32 -19.84
C GLY A 68 -11.20 16.09 -18.73
N ILE A 69 -10.91 15.47 -17.58
CA ILE A 69 -10.22 16.15 -16.48
C ILE A 69 -8.81 16.55 -16.96
N PRO A 70 -8.41 17.81 -16.75
CA PRO A 70 -7.08 18.27 -17.16
C PRO A 70 -6.00 17.42 -16.52
N LYS A 71 -4.94 17.13 -17.28
CA LYS A 71 -3.76 16.40 -16.79
C LYS A 71 -3.27 17.02 -15.47
N MET A 72 -2.89 16.15 -14.55
CA MET A 72 -2.41 16.51 -13.22
C MET A 72 -1.34 17.61 -13.32
N ASN A 73 -1.51 18.70 -12.56
CA ASN A 73 -0.54 19.78 -12.47
C ASN A 73 0.67 19.27 -11.68
N PRO A 74 1.89 19.26 -12.26
CA PRO A 74 3.09 18.79 -11.55
C PRO A 74 3.42 19.55 -10.26
N ARG A 75 2.88 20.78 -10.11
CA ARG A 75 3.01 21.61 -8.89
C ARG A 75 1.74 21.64 -8.05
N GLY A 76 0.72 20.87 -8.42
CA GLY A 76 -0.54 20.79 -7.69
C GLY A 76 -0.40 19.98 -6.39
N ILE A 77 -1.06 20.45 -5.34
CA ILE A 77 -1.22 19.69 -4.09
C ILE A 77 -2.64 19.14 -4.08
N TYR A 78 -2.76 17.81 -3.99
CA TYR A 78 -4.02 17.09 -4.04
C TYR A 78 -4.41 16.59 -2.65
N VAL A 79 -5.69 16.69 -2.31
CA VAL A 79 -6.21 16.43 -0.96
C VAL A 79 -7.19 15.28 -0.99
N ASN A 80 -6.82 14.16 -0.35
CA ASN A 80 -7.73 13.02 -0.15
C ASN A 80 -8.55 13.14 1.14
N LYS A 81 -8.00 13.81 2.15
CA LYS A 81 -8.63 14.04 3.46
C LYS A 81 -8.29 15.43 3.95
N ASN A 82 -9.24 16.07 4.64
CA ASN A 82 -9.02 17.37 5.25
C ASN A 82 -7.88 17.29 6.28
N LEU A 83 -6.89 18.17 6.14
CA LEU A 83 -5.74 18.28 7.04
C LEU A 83 -5.51 19.75 7.38
N ARG A 84 -5.44 20.07 8.68
CA ARG A 84 -5.14 21.42 9.15
C ARG A 84 -3.63 21.57 9.37
N MET A 85 -2.96 22.22 8.43
CA MET A 85 -1.50 22.43 8.48
C MET A 85 -1.06 23.25 9.70
N ASP A 86 -1.89 24.18 10.19
CA ASP A 86 -1.57 24.99 11.39
C ASP A 86 -1.36 24.17 12.66
N ASN A 87 -1.93 22.96 12.72
CA ASN A 87 -1.82 22.06 13.88
C ASN A 87 -0.57 21.16 13.79
N ILE A 88 0.17 21.20 12.68
CA ILE A 88 1.33 20.35 12.44
C ILE A 88 2.60 21.10 12.83
N GLN A 89 3.28 20.62 13.87
CA GLN A 89 4.52 21.23 14.37
C GLN A 89 5.79 20.63 13.76
N VAL A 90 5.72 19.38 13.31
CA VAL A 90 6.87 18.64 12.78
C VAL A 90 6.45 17.93 11.50
N CYS A 91 7.24 18.10 10.45
CA CYS A 91 7.10 17.38 9.18
C CYS A 91 8.33 16.50 8.99
N GLY A 92 8.13 15.17 9.02
CA GLY A 92 9.17 14.21 8.65
C GLY A 92 9.15 13.99 7.14
N PHE A 93 10.32 13.97 6.52
CA PHE A 93 10.49 13.62 5.12
C PHE A 93 11.29 12.33 5.01
N ASP A 94 10.83 11.44 4.12
CA ASP A 94 11.68 10.37 3.63
C ASP A 94 12.82 10.95 2.77
N TYR A 95 13.91 10.20 2.58
CA TYR A 95 15.06 10.69 1.82
C TYR A 95 14.96 10.33 0.34
N ASP A 96 14.97 9.03 0.03
CA ASP A 96 15.02 8.52 -1.34
C ASP A 96 13.71 8.77 -2.08
N TYR A 97 13.79 9.33 -3.30
CA TYR A 97 12.63 9.70 -4.12
C TYR A 97 11.66 10.72 -3.49
N THR A 98 12.00 11.30 -2.33
CA THR A 98 11.26 12.39 -1.70
C THR A 98 12.09 13.67 -1.66
N LEU A 99 13.25 13.66 -0.97
CA LEU A 99 14.20 14.77 -1.00
C LEU A 99 15.23 14.56 -2.12
N ALA A 100 15.81 13.37 -2.18
CA ALA A 100 16.77 12.98 -3.21
C ALA A 100 16.02 12.52 -4.47
N HIS A 101 16.06 13.35 -5.52
CA HIS A 101 15.50 13.02 -6.82
C HIS A 101 16.54 12.32 -7.67
N TYR A 102 16.28 11.07 -8.02
CA TYR A 102 17.17 10.28 -8.86
C TYR A 102 16.84 10.47 -10.35
N SER A 103 17.89 10.40 -11.17
CA SER A 103 17.72 10.34 -12.63
C SER A 103 17.21 8.98 -13.08
N THR A 104 16.75 8.90 -14.33
CA THR A 104 16.31 7.65 -14.98
C THR A 104 17.39 6.57 -15.01
N ASN A 105 18.66 6.95 -14.91
CA ASN A 105 19.80 6.03 -14.94
C ASN A 105 19.82 5.06 -13.75
N LEU A 106 19.21 5.43 -12.61
CA LEU A 106 19.18 4.57 -11.43
C LEU A 106 18.43 3.26 -11.70
N GLN A 107 17.34 3.30 -12.46
CA GLN A 107 16.57 2.09 -12.80
C GLN A 107 17.36 1.14 -13.68
N THR A 108 18.13 1.67 -14.63
CA THR A 108 19.04 0.87 -15.47
C THR A 108 20.14 0.23 -14.63
N LEU A 109 20.75 0.99 -13.73
CA LEU A 109 21.77 0.48 -12.82
C LEU A 109 21.24 -0.65 -11.91
N ILE A 110 20.06 -0.46 -11.31
CA ILE A 110 19.44 -1.49 -10.46
C ILE A 110 19.19 -2.76 -11.27
N TYR A 111 18.69 -2.64 -12.50
CA TYR A 111 18.44 -3.77 -13.39
C TYR A 111 19.73 -4.53 -13.74
N ASP A 112 20.79 -3.80 -14.07
CA ASP A 112 22.08 -4.38 -14.44
C ASP A 112 22.75 -5.09 -13.26
N LEU A 113 22.72 -4.49 -12.06
CA LEU A 113 23.23 -5.14 -10.85
C LEU A 113 22.41 -6.38 -10.47
N ALA A 114 21.08 -6.34 -10.64
CA ALA A 114 20.20 -7.47 -10.33
C ALA A 114 20.46 -8.66 -11.27
N LYS A 115 20.56 -8.43 -12.59
CA LYS A 115 20.82 -9.52 -13.55
C LYS A 115 22.21 -10.11 -13.36
N GLU A 116 23.23 -9.29 -13.05
CA GLU A 116 24.58 -9.76 -12.71
C GLU A 116 24.56 -10.66 -11.48
N HIS A 117 23.86 -10.25 -10.42
CA HIS A 117 23.72 -11.05 -9.21
C HIS A 117 23.00 -12.38 -9.49
N MET A 118 21.93 -12.38 -10.28
CA MET A 118 21.21 -13.60 -10.65
C MET A 118 22.09 -14.61 -11.40
N VAL A 119 22.94 -14.14 -12.31
CA VAL A 119 23.84 -15.02 -13.09
C VAL A 119 25.01 -15.51 -12.23
N ASN A 120 25.66 -14.61 -11.50
CA ASN A 120 26.89 -14.93 -10.77
C ASN A 120 26.62 -15.75 -9.50
N GLU A 121 25.63 -15.36 -8.71
CA GLU A 121 25.35 -15.97 -7.41
C GLU A 121 24.26 -17.04 -7.50
N LEU A 122 23.18 -16.79 -8.26
CA LEU A 122 22.04 -17.72 -8.38
C LEU A 122 22.16 -18.67 -9.57
N ARG A 123 23.26 -18.60 -10.34
CA ARG A 123 23.58 -19.50 -11.46
C ARG A 123 22.52 -19.55 -12.56
N TYR A 124 21.87 -18.41 -12.83
CA TYR A 124 21.01 -18.27 -14.00
C TYR A 124 21.83 -18.35 -15.30
N PRO A 125 21.21 -18.68 -16.44
CA PRO A 125 21.90 -18.76 -17.74
C PRO A 125 22.65 -17.48 -18.11
N GLN A 126 23.85 -17.63 -18.69
CA GLN A 126 24.72 -16.50 -19.04
C GLN A 126 24.07 -15.52 -20.04
N CYS A 127 23.17 -16.02 -20.90
CA CYS A 127 22.44 -15.18 -21.87
C CYS A 127 21.59 -14.09 -21.20
N CYS A 128 21.25 -14.22 -19.91
CA CYS A 128 20.51 -13.18 -19.19
C CYS A 128 21.27 -11.85 -19.06
N LEU A 129 22.61 -11.85 -19.17
CA LEU A 129 23.41 -10.61 -19.13
C LEU A 129 23.19 -9.72 -20.37
N GLU A 130 22.75 -10.31 -21.49
CA GLU A 130 22.48 -9.59 -22.73
C GLU A 130 21.20 -8.74 -22.64
N PHE A 131 20.34 -9.02 -21.66
CA PHE A 131 19.09 -8.29 -21.47
C PHE A 131 19.36 -6.83 -21.09
N LYS A 132 18.58 -5.94 -21.70
CA LYS A 132 18.64 -4.50 -21.46
C LYS A 132 17.37 -4.04 -20.78
N TYR A 133 17.52 -3.12 -19.84
CA TYR A 133 16.38 -2.45 -19.23
C TYR A 133 15.63 -1.64 -20.29
N ASP A 134 14.30 -1.83 -20.32
CA ASP A 134 13.40 -1.10 -21.20
C ASP A 134 12.48 -0.23 -20.33
N PRO A 135 12.69 1.09 -20.32
CA PRO A 135 11.90 2.00 -19.47
C PRO A 135 10.45 2.18 -19.96
N THR A 136 10.12 1.70 -21.17
CA THR A 136 8.79 1.87 -21.76
C THR A 136 7.82 0.75 -21.39
N PHE A 137 8.33 -0.37 -20.87
CA PHE A 137 7.53 -1.54 -20.56
C PHE A 137 6.92 -1.50 -19.14
N PRO A 138 7.69 -1.42 -18.03
CA PRO A 138 7.11 -1.42 -16.71
C PRO A 138 6.50 -0.06 -16.36
N ILE A 139 5.31 -0.09 -15.77
CA ILE A 139 4.70 1.07 -15.12
C ILE A 139 4.59 0.83 -13.62
N ARG A 140 4.55 1.91 -12.83
CA ARG A 140 4.36 1.81 -11.37
C ARG A 140 2.96 1.26 -11.06
N GLY A 141 2.89 0.38 -10.06
CA GLY A 141 1.63 -0.17 -9.55
C GLY A 141 1.15 -1.44 -10.26
N LEU A 142 2.03 -2.11 -11.02
CA LEU A 142 1.79 -3.48 -11.48
C LEU A 142 1.93 -4.48 -10.34
N TYR A 143 1.14 -5.53 -10.39
CA TYR A 143 1.18 -6.67 -9.49
C TYR A 143 1.87 -7.85 -10.18
N TYR A 144 2.76 -8.57 -9.48
CA TYR A 144 3.43 -9.75 -10.02
C TYR A 144 2.89 -11.01 -9.35
N ASP A 145 2.21 -11.86 -10.13
CA ASP A 145 1.80 -13.18 -9.71
C ASP A 145 2.98 -14.16 -9.83
N LYS A 146 3.55 -14.52 -8.68
CA LYS A 146 4.68 -15.46 -8.59
C LYS A 146 4.32 -16.90 -8.98
N LEU A 147 3.04 -17.29 -8.87
CA LEU A 147 2.60 -18.65 -9.17
C LEU A 147 2.41 -18.83 -10.68
N LYS A 148 1.70 -17.90 -11.32
CA LYS A 148 1.45 -17.95 -12.77
C LYS A 148 2.57 -17.28 -13.60
N GLY A 149 3.43 -16.46 -12.98
CA GLY A 149 4.49 -15.72 -13.68
C GLY A 149 3.96 -14.52 -14.48
N CYS A 150 2.82 -13.95 -14.07
CA CYS A 150 2.11 -12.89 -14.79
C CYS A 150 2.31 -11.52 -14.14
N LEU A 151 2.40 -10.49 -14.97
CA LEU A 151 2.29 -9.08 -14.59
C LEU A 151 0.85 -8.62 -14.81
N LEU A 152 0.23 -8.08 -13.77
CA LEU A 152 -1.18 -7.72 -13.73
C LEU A 152 -1.33 -6.23 -13.41
N LYS A 153 -2.13 -5.53 -14.20
CA LYS A 153 -2.65 -4.22 -13.87
C LYS A 153 -4.04 -4.41 -13.25
N LEU A 154 -4.18 -4.02 -11.99
CA LEU A 154 -5.43 -4.15 -11.24
C LEU A 154 -6.13 -2.80 -11.14
N ASP A 155 -7.46 -2.85 -11.17
CA ASP A 155 -8.33 -1.72 -10.89
C ASP A 155 -8.46 -1.47 -9.36
N PHE A 156 -9.26 -0.46 -9.00
CA PHE A 156 -9.51 -0.10 -7.60
C PHE A 156 -10.17 -1.23 -6.78
N PHE A 157 -10.91 -2.14 -7.45
CA PHE A 157 -11.61 -3.26 -6.83
C PHE A 157 -10.77 -4.55 -6.82
N GLY A 158 -9.52 -4.50 -7.30
CA GLY A 158 -8.63 -5.65 -7.42
C GLY A 158 -8.97 -6.59 -8.58
N SER A 159 -9.81 -6.17 -9.52
CA SER A 159 -10.07 -6.91 -10.76
C SER A 159 -8.97 -6.57 -11.78
N ILE A 160 -8.66 -7.49 -12.69
CA ILE A 160 -7.69 -7.24 -13.75
C ILE A 160 -8.30 -6.22 -14.72
N GLU A 161 -7.60 -5.13 -14.99
CA GLU A 161 -8.03 -4.16 -16.00
C GLU A 161 -8.06 -4.82 -17.39
N PRO A 162 -8.99 -4.43 -18.29
CA PRO A 162 -8.94 -4.88 -19.67
C PRO A 162 -7.55 -4.65 -20.24
N ASP A 163 -7.00 -5.64 -20.95
CA ASP A 163 -5.66 -5.56 -21.52
C ASP A 163 -4.49 -5.46 -20.51
N GLY A 164 -4.78 -5.65 -19.22
CA GLY A 164 -3.84 -5.48 -18.12
C GLY A 164 -3.03 -6.71 -17.72
N CYS A 165 -3.09 -7.82 -18.48
CA CYS A 165 -2.39 -9.06 -18.14
C CYS A 165 -1.25 -9.39 -19.12
N TYR A 166 -0.06 -9.67 -18.61
CA TYR A 166 1.12 -10.00 -19.40
C TYR A 166 1.84 -11.23 -18.82
N PHE A 167 2.20 -12.18 -19.68
CA PHE A 167 3.11 -13.27 -19.37
C PHE A 167 4.49 -12.95 -19.95
N GLY A 168 5.46 -12.62 -19.08
CA GLY A 168 6.71 -11.99 -19.51
C GLY A 168 6.42 -10.66 -20.22
N ARG A 169 6.74 -10.58 -21.52
CA ARG A 169 6.42 -9.42 -22.39
C ARG A 169 5.22 -9.62 -23.30
N ARG A 170 4.64 -10.82 -23.33
CA ARG A 170 3.50 -11.14 -24.18
C ARG A 170 2.22 -10.77 -23.44
N LYS A 171 1.39 -9.96 -24.09
CA LYS A 171 0.04 -9.67 -23.60
C LYS A 171 -0.82 -10.93 -23.64
N VAL A 172 -1.51 -11.22 -22.55
CA VAL A 172 -2.43 -12.36 -22.43
C VAL A 172 -3.81 -11.91 -22.91
N LEU A 173 -4.42 -12.68 -23.80
CA LEU A 173 -5.75 -12.38 -24.34
C LEU A 173 -6.82 -12.87 -23.36
N GLU A 174 -8.00 -12.25 -23.40
CA GLU A 174 -9.10 -12.40 -22.44
C GLU A 174 -9.62 -13.84 -22.28
N GLY A 175 -9.31 -14.75 -23.23
CA GLY A 175 -9.64 -16.18 -23.17
C GLY A 175 -8.56 -17.10 -22.59
N GLU A 176 -7.37 -16.58 -22.27
CA GLU A 176 -6.25 -17.37 -21.70
C GLU A 176 -6.11 -17.17 -20.17
N THR A 177 -6.93 -16.30 -19.57
CA THR A 177 -6.79 -15.83 -18.18
C THR A 177 -7.49 -16.68 -17.10
N GLU A 178 -8.04 -17.85 -17.44
CA GLU A 178 -8.71 -18.76 -16.49
C GLU A 178 -7.74 -19.40 -15.46
#